data_AF-A0A536QY41-F1
#
_entry.id   AF-A0A536QY41-F1
#
_cell.length_a   1.000
_cell.length_b   1.000
_cell.length_c   1.000
_cell.angle_alpha   90.00
_cell.angle_beta   90.00
_cell.angle_gamma   90.00
#
_symmetry.space_group_name_H-M   'P 1'
#
loop_
_entity.id
_entity.type
_entity.pdbx_description
1 polymer ?
#
loop_
_entity_poly.entity_id
_entity_poly.type
_entity_poly.pdbx_seq_one_letter_code
_entity_poly.pdbx_strand_id
1 'polypeptide(L)'
;MVDPRVLMAEAQALGLFQPHGAFEVHCSHCHARLDSRGDCGTCGLIGRPASELERRAQTDPEGTSKLLRAAIEKRKNFKPVGSRGEKSPER
;
A
#
# COMPACT_ATOMS: atom_id res chain seq x y z
N MET A 1 -17.21 7.81 11.63
CA MET A 1 -16.50 7.02 10.58
C MET A 1 -15.71 8.01 9.73
N VAL A 2 -14.49 7.68 9.29
CA VAL A 2 -13.73 8.55 8.37
C VAL A 2 -14.17 8.23 6.95
N ASP A 3 -14.42 9.26 6.16
CA ASP A 3 -14.88 9.14 4.79
C ASP A 3 -13.85 8.45 3.88
N PRO A 4 -14.24 7.48 3.04
CA PRO A 4 -13.32 6.75 2.17
C PRO A 4 -12.59 7.67 1.19
N ARG A 5 -13.17 8.80 0.76
CA ARG A 5 -12.50 9.75 -0.15
C ARG A 5 -11.34 10.45 0.54
N VAL A 6 -11.48 10.77 1.83
CA VAL A 6 -10.38 11.33 2.64
C VAL A 6 -9.23 10.33 2.72
N LEU A 7 -9.55 9.06 2.99
CA LEU A 7 -8.54 8.00 3.04
C LEU A 7 -7.91 7.74 1.67
N MET A 8 -8.67 7.85 0.58
CA MET A 8 -8.12 7.73 -0.78
C MET A 8 -7.14 8.84 -1.12
N ALA A 9 -7.48 10.10 -0.80
CA ALA A 9 -6.60 11.23 -1.01
C ALA A 9 -5.29 11.06 -0.21
N GLU A 10 -5.38 10.60 1.04
CA GLU A 10 -4.20 10.33 1.87
C GLU A 10 -3.34 9.17 1.32
N ALA A 11 -3.97 8.07 0.92
CA ALA A 11 -3.28 6.95 0.29
C ALA A 11 -2.60 7.35 -1.02
N GLN A 12 -3.21 8.25 -1.79
CA GLN A 12 -2.62 8.81 -3.01
C GLN A 12 -1.40 9.69 -2.69
N ALA A 13 -1.50 10.57 -1.70
CA ALA A 13 -0.39 11.42 -1.26
C ALA A 13 0.80 10.60 -0.74
N LEU A 14 0.54 9.43 -0.17
CA LEU A 14 1.56 8.47 0.28
C LEU A 14 2.10 7.55 -0.83
N GLY A 15 1.58 7.67 -2.06
CA GLY A 15 1.99 6.88 -3.21
C GLY A 15 1.66 5.39 -3.07
N LEU A 16 0.53 5.05 -2.43
CA LEU A 16 0.18 3.65 -2.15
C LEU A 16 -0.34 2.88 -3.36
N PHE A 17 -0.87 3.57 -4.36
CA PHE A 17 -1.47 2.95 -5.55
C PHE A 17 -0.38 2.63 -6.56
N GLN A 18 0.03 1.36 -6.58
CA GLN A 18 1.01 0.83 -7.53
C GLN A 18 0.40 -0.42 -8.15
N PRO A 19 -0.26 -0.29 -9.31
CA PRO A 19 -0.77 -1.46 -10.01
C PRO A 19 0.41 -2.34 -10.42
N HIS A 20 0.39 -3.58 -9.96
CA HIS A 20 1.37 -4.59 -10.30
C HIS A 20 0.82 -5.51 -11.39
N GLY A 21 1.70 -6.06 -12.22
CA GLY A 21 1.34 -7.07 -13.21
C GLY A 21 0.79 -8.33 -12.52
N ALA A 22 -0.06 -9.09 -13.22
CA ALA A 22 -0.73 -10.28 -12.67
C ALA A 22 0.23 -11.39 -12.16
N PHE A 23 1.52 -11.29 -12.48
CA PHE A 23 2.56 -12.25 -12.10
C PHE A 23 3.53 -11.71 -11.04
N GLU A 24 3.38 -10.46 -10.60
CA GLU A 24 4.21 -9.90 -9.55
C GLU A 24 3.81 -10.50 -8.20
N VAL A 25 4.74 -11.28 -7.63
CA VAL A 25 4.58 -11.89 -6.29
C VAL A 25 5.29 -11.10 -5.19
N HIS A 26 6.14 -10.13 -5.56
CA HIS A 26 6.91 -9.31 -4.63
C HIS A 26 6.60 -7.83 -4.82
N CYS A 27 6.49 -7.12 -3.71
CA CYS A 27 6.25 -5.68 -3.67
C CYS A 27 7.43 -4.91 -4.26
N SER A 28 7.18 -4.00 -5.21
CA SER A 28 8.23 -3.17 -5.81
C SER A 28 8.93 -2.26 -4.79
N HIS A 29 8.28 -1.96 -3.68
CA HIS A 29 8.77 -1.00 -2.70
C HIS A 29 9.58 -1.62 -1.56
N CYS A 30 9.17 -2.78 -1.06
CA CYS A 30 9.82 -3.42 0.10
C CYS A 30 10.25 -4.86 -0.14
N HIS A 31 10.03 -5.38 -1.37
CA HIS A 31 10.33 -6.75 -1.78
C HIS A 31 9.64 -7.86 -0.97
N ALA A 32 8.77 -7.50 -0.03
CA ALA A 32 7.92 -8.47 0.67
C ALA A 32 6.91 -9.11 -0.28
N ARG A 33 6.46 -10.32 0.08
CA ARG A 33 5.46 -11.05 -0.70
C ARG A 33 4.11 -10.32 -0.73
N LEU A 34 3.52 -10.21 -1.91
CA LEU A 34 2.18 -9.67 -2.12
C LEU A 34 1.11 -10.72 -1.81
N ASP A 35 -0.08 -10.27 -1.41
CA ASP A 35 -1.25 -11.15 -1.28
C ASP A 35 -1.86 -11.45 -2.67
N SER A 36 -2.90 -12.30 -2.70
CA SER A 36 -3.60 -12.66 -3.94
C SER A 36 -4.24 -11.48 -4.68
N ARG A 37 -4.39 -10.32 -4.01
CA ARG A 37 -4.91 -9.08 -4.59
C ARG A 37 -3.81 -8.09 -4.99
N GLY A 38 -2.53 -8.46 -4.82
CA GLY A 38 -1.38 -7.60 -5.10
C GLY A 38 -1.10 -6.55 -4.02
N ASP A 39 -1.78 -6.59 -2.87
CA ASP A 39 -1.56 -5.70 -1.75
C ASP A 39 -0.37 -6.19 -0.91
N CYS A 40 0.45 -5.24 -0.45
CA CYS A 40 1.60 -5.55 0.39
C CYS A 40 1.22 -5.50 1.87
N GLY A 41 1.28 -6.66 2.53
CA GLY A 41 1.05 -6.78 3.97
C GLY A 41 2.05 -6.02 4.85
N THR A 42 3.24 -5.72 4.34
CA THR A 42 4.36 -5.15 5.09
C THR A 42 4.43 -3.62 5.02
N CYS A 43 4.48 -3.05 3.81
CA CYS A 43 4.67 -1.60 3.63
C CYS A 43 3.38 -0.83 3.32
N GLY A 44 2.24 -1.53 3.19
CA GLY A 44 0.93 -0.92 2.93
C GLY A 44 0.67 -0.54 1.47
N LEU A 45 1.50 -0.97 0.53
CA LEU A 45 1.26 -0.79 -0.90
C LEU A 45 -0.02 -1.50 -1.35
N ILE A 46 -0.76 -0.89 -2.26
CA ILE A 46 -2.02 -1.39 -2.82
C ILE A 46 -1.80 -1.72 -4.30
N GLY A 47 -2.00 -2.98 -4.67
CA GLY A 47 -1.76 -3.51 -6.02
C GLY A 47 -2.80 -3.12 -7.07
N ARG A 48 -3.70 -2.19 -6.74
CA ARG A 48 -4.86 -1.81 -7.55
C ARG A 48 -4.88 -0.31 -7.78
N PRO A 49 -5.38 0.15 -8.95
CA PRO A 49 -5.49 1.57 -9.22
C PRO A 49 -6.55 2.22 -8.32
N ALA A 50 -6.36 3.51 -8.02
CA ALA A 50 -7.31 4.30 -7.24
C ALA A 50 -8.74 4.17 -7.79
N SER A 51 -8.92 4.22 -9.11
CA SER A 51 -10.24 4.12 -9.76
C SER A 51 -10.96 2.79 -9.54
N GLU A 52 -10.26 1.71 -9.23
CA GLU A 52 -10.92 0.46 -8.84
C GLU A 52 -11.45 0.56 -7.40
N LEU A 53 -10.66 1.11 -6.48
CA LEU A 53 -11.10 1.33 -5.10
C LEU A 53 -12.22 2.36 -4.99
N GLU A 54 -12.25 3.39 -5.85
CA GLU A 54 -13.36 4.35 -5.92
C GLU A 54 -14.68 3.67 -6.30
N ARG A 55 -14.65 2.70 -7.22
CA ARG A 55 -15.84 1.90 -7.56
C ARG A 55 -16.25 1.00 -6.41
N ARG A 56 -15.28 0.34 -5.76
CA ARG A 56 -15.55 -0.49 -4.58
C ARG A 56 -16.10 0.32 -3.42
N ALA A 57 -15.66 1.56 -3.22
CA ALA A 57 -16.18 2.43 -2.17
C ALA A 57 -17.69 2.74 -2.35
N GLN A 58 -18.22 2.67 -3.58
CA GLN A 58 -19.65 2.85 -3.84
C GLN A 58 -20.48 1.62 -3.46
N THR A 59 -19.91 0.42 -3.56
CA THR A 59 -20.58 -0.86 -3.25
C THR A 59 -20.30 -1.37 -1.84
N ASP A 60 -19.11 -1.09 -1.31
CA ASP A 60 -18.59 -1.52 -0.02
C ASP A 60 -17.71 -0.40 0.59
N PRO A 61 -18.34 0.69 1.10
CA PRO A 61 -17.61 1.81 1.68
C PRO A 61 -16.85 1.41 2.95
N GLU A 62 -17.40 0.49 3.75
CA GLU A 62 -16.81 0.07 5.02
C GLU A 62 -15.56 -0.79 4.81
N GLY A 63 -15.64 -1.80 3.94
CA GLY A 63 -14.48 -2.64 3.60
C GLY A 63 -13.38 -1.84 2.92
N THR A 64 -13.74 -0.90 2.04
CA THR A 64 -12.78 0.00 1.40
C THR A 64 -12.09 0.93 2.41
N SER A 65 -12.85 1.52 3.33
CA SER A 65 -12.31 2.38 4.39
C SER A 65 -11.37 1.61 5.32
N LYS A 66 -11.72 0.36 5.68
CA LYS A 66 -10.88 -0.51 6.50
C LYS A 66 -9.56 -0.86 5.81
N LEU A 67 -9.61 -1.17 4.52
CA LEU A 67 -8.43 -1.47 3.72
C LEU A 67 -7.49 -0.26 3.63
N LEU A 68 -8.03 0.91 3.26
CA LEU A 68 -7.24 2.14 3.13
C LEU A 68 -6.60 2.54 4.45
N ARG A 69 -7.35 2.47 5.56
CA ARG A 69 -6.80 2.74 6.90
C ARG A 69 -5.63 1.82 7.24
N ALA A 70 -5.80 0.51 7.05
CA ALA A 70 -4.73 -0.45 7.35
C ALA A 70 -3.48 -0.21 6.47
N ALA A 71 -3.68 0.12 5.20
CA ALA A 71 -2.60 0.44 4.26
C ALA A 71 -1.85 1.72 4.67
N ILE A 72 -2.58 2.80 4.98
CA ILE A 72 -2.02 4.07 5.45
C ILE A 72 -1.25 3.88 6.75
N GLU A 73 -1.83 3.18 7.73
CA GLU A 73 -1.19 2.92 9.01
C GLU A 73 0.12 2.13 8.82
N LYS A 74 0.10 1.07 8.01
CA LYS A 74 1.32 0.32 7.66
C LYS A 74 2.35 1.21 7.02
N ARG A 75 1.97 2.05 6.04
CA ARG A 75 2.90 2.95 5.36
C ARG A 75 3.56 3.94 6.32
N LYS A 76 2.77 4.53 7.21
CA LYS A 76 3.27 5.48 8.22
C LYS A 76 4.21 4.82 9.23
N ASN A 77 3.95 3.57 9.58
CA ASN A 77 4.79 2.81 10.51
C ASN A 77 5.93 2.07 9.83
N PHE A 78 5.90 1.94 8.49
CA PHE A 78 6.91 1.24 7.73
C PHE A 78 8.23 2.00 7.78
N LYS A 79 9.17 1.44 8.53
CA LYS A 79 10.57 1.86 8.53
C LYS A 79 11.32 0.90 7.61
N PRO A 80 11.73 1.32 6.39
CA PRO A 80 12.58 0.49 5.56
C PRO A 80 13.85 0.13 6.34
N VAL A 81 14.05 -1.17 6.53
CA VAL A 81 15.32 -1.72 7.02
C VAL A 81 16.39 -1.38 5.98
N GLY A 82 17.09 -0.27 6.19
CA GLY A 82 18.13 0.23 5.27
C GLY A 82 18.14 1.75 5.01
N SER A 83 17.14 2.53 5.46
CA SER A 83 17.15 4.00 5.27
C SER A 83 17.79 4.78 6.43
N ARG A 84 18.85 4.23 7.02
CA ARG A 84 19.91 4.96 7.74
C ARG A 84 21.22 4.29 7.37
N GLY A 85 22.14 5.06 6.81
CA GLY A 85 23.25 4.57 6.02
C GLY A 85 24.13 3.55 6.73
N GLU A 86 24.23 2.36 6.14
CA GLU A 86 25.38 1.49 6.27
C GLU A 86 25.66 0.94 4.87
N LYS A 87 26.35 1.75 4.05
CA LYS A 87 27.41 1.15 3.24
C LYS A 87 28.36 0.54 4.28
N SER A 88 28.38 -0.77 4.44
CA SER A 88 29.59 -1.40 4.97
C SER A 88 30.65 -1.26 3.89
N PRO A 89 31.70 -0.46 4.07
CA PRO A 89 32.87 -0.59 3.24
C PRO A 89 33.63 -1.86 3.70
N GLU A 90 34.26 -2.51 2.73
CA GLU A 90 35.47 -3.33 2.94
C GLU A 90 35.32 -4.70 3.63
N ARG A 91 35.46 -5.76 2.83
CA ARG A 91 36.69 -6.58 2.84
C ARG A 91 36.80 -7.45 1.59
#